data_AF-A0AAD1HU31-F1
#
_entry.id   AF-A0AAD1HU31-F1
#
_cell.length_a   1.000
_cell.length_b   1.000
_cell.length_c   1.000
_cell.angle_alpha   90.00
_cell.angle_beta   90.00
_cell.angle_gamma   90.00
#
_symmetry.space_group_name_H-M   'P 1'
#
loop_
_entity.id
_entity.type
_entity.pdbx_description
1 polymer ?
#
loop_
_entity_poly.entity_id
_entity_poly.type
_entity_poly.pdbx_seq_one_letter_code
_entity_poly.pdbx_strand_id
1 'polypeptide(L)'
;MHFDAPTGMLIPDSVATTVSTAFRGSLATASGPHPAARRSAAVLVAARQAVADLVGGDPAGVVLGPDRAVLLNALADAASSRVSLGYETVVSRLDDEANIAPGCAPPTATAPSSNGPRWTSRPGSCRAGSGRT
;
A
#
# COMPACT_ATOMS: atom_id res chain seq x y z
N MET A 1 -10.45 -2.50 30.72
CA MET A 1 -9.32 -1.73 30.16
C MET A 1 -8.78 -2.49 28.96
N HIS A 2 -8.58 -1.82 27.83
CA HIS A 2 -8.10 -2.41 26.56
C HIS A 2 -6.62 -2.04 26.41
N PHE A 3 -5.74 -3.02 26.22
CA PHE A 3 -4.27 -2.85 26.26
C PHE A 3 -3.57 -3.37 24.99
N ASP A 4 -4.35 -3.54 23.93
CA ASP A 4 -4.00 -4.14 22.64
C ASP A 4 -4.09 -3.11 21.50
N ALA A 5 -3.83 -1.84 21.83
CA ALA A 5 -3.74 -0.76 20.86
C ALA A 5 -2.80 -1.05 19.66
N PRO A 6 -1.66 -1.77 19.81
CA PRO A 6 -0.81 -2.12 18.67
C PRO A 6 -1.47 -3.01 17.62
N THR A 7 -2.47 -3.83 18.01
CA THR A 7 -3.21 -4.69 17.08
C THR A 7 -4.42 -4.00 16.43
N GLY A 8 -4.77 -2.81 16.92
CA GLY A 8 -5.90 -2.02 16.42
C GLY A 8 -6.50 -1.20 17.55
N MET A 9 -6.77 0.08 17.27
CA MET A 9 -7.46 0.94 18.23
C MET A 9 -8.98 0.78 18.08
N LEU A 10 -9.71 1.06 19.17
CA LEU A 10 -11.16 1.14 19.14
C LEU A 10 -11.63 2.25 18.18
N ILE A 11 -12.69 1.99 17.43
CA ILE A 11 -13.24 2.92 16.45
C ILE A 11 -14.12 3.95 17.18
N PRO A 12 -13.85 5.27 17.05
CA PRO A 12 -14.72 6.31 17.61
C PRO A 12 -16.10 6.33 16.94
N ASP A 13 -17.14 6.72 17.69
CA ASP A 13 -18.52 6.81 17.18
C ASP A 13 -18.65 7.75 15.97
N SER A 14 -17.90 8.85 15.96
CA SER A 14 -17.86 9.79 14.83
C SER A 14 -17.41 9.12 13.53
N VAL A 15 -16.45 8.20 13.60
CA VAL A 15 -15.95 7.45 12.44
C VAL A 15 -17.00 6.45 11.98
N ALA A 16 -17.58 5.66 12.90
CA ALA A 16 -18.61 4.68 12.58
C ALA A 16 -19.84 5.32 11.92
N THR A 17 -20.30 6.45 12.45
CA THR A 17 -21.43 7.22 11.91
C THR A 17 -21.10 7.83 10.53
N THR A 18 -19.91 8.39 10.36
CA THR A 18 -19.48 8.98 9.08
C THR A 18 -19.35 7.92 7.99
N VAL A 19 -18.77 6.76 8.30
CA VAL A 19 -18.66 5.64 7.35
C VAL A 19 -20.05 5.15 6.93
N SER A 20 -20.95 4.96 7.89
CA SER A 20 -22.33 4.53 7.63
C SER A 20 -23.10 5.50 6.74
N THR A 21 -22.94 6.81 6.97
CA THR A 21 -23.59 7.86 6.14
C THR A 21 -22.96 7.96 4.76
N ALA A 22 -21.63 7.86 4.66
CA ALA A 22 -20.91 7.85 3.39
C ALA A 22 -21.33 6.66 2.51
N PHE A 23 -21.39 5.44 3.07
CA PHE A 23 -21.82 4.26 2.31
C PHE A 23 -23.25 4.37 1.78
N ARG A 24 -24.19 4.93 2.57
CA ARG A 24 -25.57 5.13 2.11
C ARG A 24 -25.71 6.24 1.08
N GLY A 25 -24.85 7.26 1.13
CA GLY A 25 -24.93 8.45 0.28
C GLY A 25 -24.08 8.39 -1.00
N SER A 26 -23.19 7.41 -1.13
CA SER A 26 -22.19 7.34 -2.19
C SER A 26 -22.54 6.30 -3.24
N LEU A 27 -22.10 6.53 -4.48
CA LEU A 27 -22.15 5.53 -5.54
C LEU A 27 -20.81 4.80 -5.65
N ALA A 28 -20.88 3.58 -6.19
CA ALA A 28 -19.71 2.75 -6.51
C ALA A 28 -18.73 3.44 -7.47
N THR A 29 -19.22 4.34 -8.33
CA THR A 29 -18.40 5.14 -9.23
C THR A 29 -18.34 6.60 -8.79
N ALA A 30 -17.13 7.13 -8.67
CA ALA A 30 -16.88 8.56 -8.46
C ALA A 30 -16.89 9.38 -9.77
N SER A 31 -17.21 8.73 -10.90
CA SER A 31 -17.32 9.35 -12.21
C SER A 31 -18.76 9.35 -12.68
N GLY A 32 -19.23 10.52 -13.12
CA GLY A 32 -20.55 10.71 -13.72
C GLY A 32 -21.25 12.00 -13.26
N PRO A 33 -22.31 12.41 -13.97
CA PRO A 33 -23.05 13.65 -13.68
C PRO A 33 -23.96 13.54 -12.44
N HIS A 34 -24.17 12.33 -11.92
CA HIS A 34 -25.12 12.08 -10.85
C HIS A 34 -24.63 12.69 -9.51
N PRO A 35 -25.49 13.33 -8.70
CA PRO A 35 -25.09 13.97 -7.44
C PRO A 35 -24.37 13.03 -6.45
N ALA A 36 -24.73 11.75 -6.41
CA ALA A 36 -24.02 10.77 -5.57
C ALA A 36 -22.60 10.44 -6.08
N ALA A 37 -22.34 10.48 -7.39
CA ALA A 37 -20.99 10.32 -7.94
C ALA A 37 -20.10 11.53 -7.59
N ARG A 38 -20.66 12.75 -7.66
CA ARG A 38 -19.98 13.97 -7.19
C ARG A 38 -19.67 13.92 -5.69
N ARG A 39 -20.58 13.37 -4.87
CA ARG A 39 -20.33 13.16 -3.43
C ARG A 39 -19.19 12.17 -3.20
N SER A 40 -19.17 11.03 -3.91
CA SER A 40 -18.04 10.09 -3.84
C SER A 40 -16.71 10.75 -4.22
N ALA A 41 -16.68 11.56 -5.29
CA ALA A 41 -15.48 12.29 -5.68
C ALA A 41 -15.01 13.30 -4.61
N ALA A 42 -15.94 14.03 -4.00
CA ALA A 42 -15.64 14.96 -2.92
C ALA A 42 -15.06 14.25 -1.69
N VAL A 43 -15.59 13.07 -1.33
CA VAL A 43 -15.06 12.24 -0.23
C VAL A 43 -13.63 11.79 -0.53
N LEU A 44 -13.32 11.38 -1.76
CA LEU A 44 -11.96 10.99 -2.16
C LEU A 44 -10.96 12.15 -2.06
N VAL A 45 -11.35 13.35 -2.49
CA VAL A 45 -10.50 14.55 -2.38
C VAL A 45 -10.28 14.91 -0.91
N ALA A 46 -11.34 14.93 -0.10
CA ALA A 46 -11.24 15.22 1.32
C ALA A 46 -10.36 14.20 2.07
N ALA A 47 -10.46 12.91 1.72
CA ALA A 47 -9.63 11.86 2.30
C ALA A 47 -8.14 12.06 1.97
N ARG A 48 -7.80 12.41 0.72
CA ARG A 48 -6.41 12.71 0.34
C ARG A 48 -5.86 13.92 1.08
N GLN A 49 -6.68 14.98 1.23
CA GLN A 49 -6.29 16.16 1.98
C GLN A 49 -6.02 15.81 3.45
N ALA A 50 -6.91 15.07 4.11
CA ALA A 50 -6.75 14.70 5.51
C ALA A 50 -5.48 13.85 5.76
N VAL A 51 -5.16 12.93 4.84
CA VAL A 51 -3.91 12.15 4.92
C VAL A 51 -2.69 13.04 4.69
N ALA A 52 -2.76 13.96 3.73
CA ALA A 52 -1.69 14.92 3.48
C ALA A 52 -1.44 15.82 4.69
N ASP A 53 -2.50 16.31 5.34
CA ASP A 53 -2.40 17.13 6.56
C ASP A 53 -1.79 16.34 7.72
N LEU A 54 -2.07 15.03 7.82
CA LEU A 54 -1.49 14.15 8.84
C LEU A 54 0.02 13.95 8.67
N VAL A 55 0.50 13.83 7.43
CA VAL A 55 1.92 13.59 7.12
C VAL A 55 2.70 14.86 6.75
N GLY A 56 2.03 16.00 6.63
CA GLY A 56 2.61 17.26 6.15
C GLY A 56 3.01 17.22 4.67
N GLY A 57 2.30 16.47 3.84
CA GLY A 57 2.62 16.24 2.42
C GLY A 57 1.71 16.97 1.43
N ASP A 58 1.89 16.68 0.13
CA ASP A 58 1.00 17.14 -0.94
C ASP A 58 -0.15 16.14 -1.16
N PRO A 59 -1.43 16.56 -1.14
CA PRO A 59 -2.58 15.69 -1.45
C PRO A 59 -2.48 14.97 -2.80
N ALA A 60 -1.78 15.53 -3.79
CA ALA A 60 -1.59 14.86 -5.09
C ALA A 60 -0.70 13.61 -5.00
N GLY A 61 0.16 13.50 -3.99
CA GLY A 61 1.02 12.34 -3.74
C GLY A 61 0.36 11.21 -2.96
N VAL A 62 -0.87 11.40 -2.47
CA VAL A 62 -1.55 10.40 -1.62
C VAL A 62 -2.26 9.33 -2.46
N VAL A 63 -1.78 8.10 -2.32
CA VAL A 63 -2.43 6.90 -2.89
C VAL A 63 -3.25 6.20 -1.81
N LEU A 64 -4.55 6.02 -2.08
CA LEU A 64 -5.48 5.32 -1.20
C LEU A 64 -5.63 3.87 -1.68
N GLY A 65 -5.58 2.92 -0.75
CA GLY A 65 -5.73 1.50 -0.99
C GLY A 65 -6.41 0.79 0.18
N PRO A 66 -6.69 -0.52 0.04
CA PRO A 66 -7.40 -1.28 1.07
C PRO A 66 -6.57 -1.51 2.34
N ASP A 67 -5.24 -1.58 2.21
CA ASP A 67 -4.31 -1.76 3.32
C ASP A 67 -2.89 -1.31 2.92
N ARG A 68 -2.07 -0.97 3.91
CA ARG A 68 -0.65 -0.64 3.73
C ARG A 68 0.12 -1.80 3.10
N ALA A 69 -0.16 -3.05 3.47
CA ALA A 69 0.55 -4.22 2.94
C ALA A 69 0.32 -4.38 1.42
N VAL A 70 -0.91 -4.11 0.97
CA VAL A 70 -1.27 -4.14 -0.46
C VAL A 70 -0.57 -3.02 -1.23
N LEU A 71 -0.53 -1.82 -0.65
CA LEU A 71 0.15 -0.68 -1.27
C LEU A 71 1.66 -0.89 -1.36
N LEU A 72 2.29 -1.47 -0.33
CA LEU A 72 3.72 -1.78 -0.32
C LEU A 72 4.06 -2.88 -1.33
N ASN A 73 3.21 -3.89 -1.49
CA ASN A 73 3.34 -4.87 -2.57
C ASN A 73 3.26 -4.23 -3.95
N ALA A 74 2.26 -3.39 -4.20
CA ALA A 74 2.13 -2.69 -5.48
C ALA A 74 3.33 -1.77 -5.76
N LEU A 75 3.87 -1.12 -4.72
CA LEU A 75 5.08 -0.31 -4.82
C LEU A 75 6.32 -1.16 -5.16
N ALA A 76 6.50 -2.30 -4.48
CA ALA A 76 7.59 -3.22 -4.76
C ALA A 76 7.51 -3.79 -6.18
N ASP A 77 6.32 -4.15 -6.64
CA ASP A 77 6.07 -4.59 -8.01
C ASP A 77 6.42 -3.49 -9.03
N ALA A 78 5.99 -2.25 -8.80
CA ALA A 78 6.33 -1.12 -9.68
C ALA A 78 7.84 -0.81 -9.66
N ALA A 79 8.48 -0.89 -8.50
CA ALA A 79 9.90 -0.65 -8.31
C ALA A 79 10.77 -1.77 -8.89
N SER A 80 10.27 -3.02 -8.96
CA SER A 80 11.00 -4.16 -9.50
C SER A 80 11.51 -3.94 -10.93
N SER A 81 10.78 -3.16 -11.73
CA SER A 81 11.20 -2.75 -13.09
C SER A 81 12.49 -1.93 -13.10
N ARG A 82 12.81 -1.26 -12.00
CA ARG A 82 14.03 -0.43 -11.82
C ARG A 82 15.15 -1.18 -11.12
N VAL A 83 14.85 -2.27 -10.41
CA VAL A 83 15.82 -3.11 -9.72
C VAL A 83 16.34 -4.15 -10.71
N SER A 84 17.37 -3.79 -11.47
CA SER A 84 18.00 -4.72 -12.41
C SER A 84 18.96 -5.70 -11.71
N LEU A 85 19.48 -6.67 -12.47
CA LEU A 85 20.48 -7.61 -11.98
C LEU A 85 21.68 -6.87 -11.35
N GLY A 86 22.00 -7.18 -10.09
CA GLY A 86 23.10 -6.57 -9.36
C GLY A 86 22.69 -5.50 -8.34
N TYR A 87 21.45 -4.99 -8.41
CA TYR A 87 20.89 -4.10 -7.39
C TYR A 87 20.47 -4.87 -6.13
N GLU A 88 20.49 -4.17 -5.01
CA GLU A 88 20.19 -4.71 -3.67
C GLU A 88 19.14 -3.83 -2.99
N THR A 89 18.11 -4.47 -2.47
CA THR A 89 17.07 -3.83 -1.66
C THR A 89 17.46 -3.93 -0.20
N VAL A 90 17.61 -2.79 0.47
CA VAL A 90 17.90 -2.74 1.91
C VAL A 90 16.60 -2.79 2.69
N VAL A 91 16.52 -3.65 3.70
CA VAL A 91 15.34 -3.81 4.57
C VAL A 91 15.75 -3.78 6.03
N SER A 92 14.91 -3.22 6.89
CA SER A 92 15.15 -3.27 8.34
C SER A 92 14.61 -4.57 8.92
N ARG A 93 15.30 -5.11 9.92
CA ARG A 93 14.80 -6.26 10.72
C ARG A 93 13.77 -5.87 11.77
N LEU A 94 13.68 -4.57 12.07
CA LEU A 94 12.74 -4.02 13.05
C LEU A 94 11.39 -3.70 12.41
N ASP A 95 11.34 -3.63 11.09
CA ASP A 95 10.12 -3.34 10.37
C ASP A 95 9.14 -4.51 10.45
N ASP A 96 7.86 -4.18 10.29
CA ASP A 96 6.81 -5.18 10.18
C ASP A 96 6.94 -5.97 8.87
N GLU A 97 6.51 -7.24 8.89
CA GLU A 97 6.63 -8.16 7.75
C GLU A 97 5.99 -7.60 6.47
N ALA A 98 4.92 -6.78 6.59
CA ALA A 98 4.29 -6.14 5.43
C ALA A 98 5.23 -5.18 4.67
N ASN A 99 6.28 -4.67 5.31
CA ASN A 99 7.31 -3.83 4.67
C ASN A 99 8.51 -4.65 4.17
N ILE A 100 8.81 -5.78 4.81
CA ILE A 100 9.95 -6.63 4.48
C ILE A 100 9.64 -7.57 3.31
N ALA A 101 8.53 -8.30 3.39
CA ALA A 101 8.15 -9.33 2.44
C ALA A 101 8.15 -8.85 0.97
N PRO A 102 7.59 -7.67 0.64
CA PRO A 102 7.52 -7.21 -0.75
C PRO A 102 8.90 -7.00 -1.38
N GLY A 103 9.87 -6.51 -0.61
CA GLY A 103 11.24 -6.24 -1.10
C GLY A 103 12.07 -7.51 -1.35
N CYS A 104 11.59 -8.66 -0.86
CA CYS A 104 12.28 -9.95 -0.96
C CYS A 104 11.54 -10.95 -1.85
N ALA A 105 10.32 -10.65 -2.25
CA ALA A 105 9.51 -11.46 -3.15
C ALA A 105 9.79 -11.10 -4.63
N PRO A 106 9.69 -12.07 -5.56
CA PRO A 106 9.67 -11.76 -6.98
C PRO A 106 8.40 -10.98 -7.35
N PRO A 107 8.45 -10.14 -8.38
CA PRO A 107 7.29 -9.37 -8.81
C PRO A 107 6.13 -10.26 -9.23
N THR A 108 4.93 -9.95 -8.78
CA THR A 108 3.72 -10.78 -8.98
C THR A 108 3.33 -10.91 -10.46
N ALA A 109 3.74 -9.96 -11.31
CA ALA A 109 3.44 -9.94 -12.74
C ALA A 109 4.32 -10.87 -13.61
N THR A 110 5.39 -11.45 -13.05
CA THR A 110 6.29 -12.33 -13.83
C THR A 110 5.86 -13.78 -13.67
N ALA A 111 5.34 -14.41 -14.73
CA ALA A 111 5.14 -15.85 -14.78
C ALA A 111 6.45 -16.58 -14.38
N PRO A 112 6.40 -17.71 -13.66
CA PRO A 112 7.60 -18.40 -13.21
C PRO A 112 8.40 -18.88 -14.42
N SER A 113 9.39 -18.08 -14.83
CA SER A 113 10.37 -18.45 -15.85
C SER A 113 11.61 -18.99 -15.16
N SER A 114 12.16 -20.08 -15.69
CA SER A 114 13.39 -20.70 -15.18
C SER A 114 14.62 -19.79 -15.24
N ASN A 115 14.55 -18.68 -15.99
CA ASN A 115 15.61 -17.71 -16.17
C ASN A 115 15.39 -16.37 -15.42
N GLY A 116 14.41 -16.30 -14.53
CA GLY A 116 14.16 -15.11 -13.72
C GLY A 116 15.26 -14.83 -12.68
N PRO A 117 15.42 -13.56 -12.23
CA PRO A 117 16.31 -13.25 -11.11
C PRO A 117 15.86 -14.01 -9.86
N ARG A 118 16.82 -14.69 -9.19
CA ARG A 118 16.57 -15.37 -7.92
C ARG A 118 16.83 -14.39 -6.78
N TRP A 119 15.80 -14.17 -5.96
CA TRP A 119 15.92 -13.35 -4.76
C TRP A 119 16.54 -14.17 -3.63
N THR A 120 17.65 -13.68 -3.08
CA THR A 120 18.27 -14.25 -1.88
C THR A 120 18.17 -13.26 -0.74
N SER A 121 17.65 -13.73 0.39
CA SER A 121 17.61 -12.97 1.63
C SER A 121 18.94 -13.06 2.36
N ARG A 122 19.41 -11.91 2.85
CA ARG A 122 20.55 -11.76 3.75
C ARG A 122 20.09 -10.99 4.99
N PRO A 123 20.86 -11.05 6.10
CA PRO A 123 20.70 -10.13 7.22
C PRO A 123 20.53 -8.65 6.79
N GLY A 124 19.30 -8.13 6.80
CA GLY A 124 19.01 -6.72 6.52
C GLY A 124 18.99 -6.33 5.03
N SER A 125 19.00 -7.29 4.11
CA SER A 125 18.90 -6.98 2.68
C SER A 125 18.40 -8.16 1.84
N CYS A 126 17.86 -7.85 0.66
CA CYS A 126 17.43 -8.80 -0.35
C CYS A 126 18.06 -8.46 -1.70
N ARG A 127 18.71 -9.45 -2.33
CA ARG A 127 19.49 -9.27 -3.55
C ARG A 127 18.90 -10.07 -4.70
N ALA A 128 18.76 -9.42 -5.86
CA ALA A 128 18.45 -10.06 -7.13
C ALA A 128 19.73 -10.65 -7.75
N GLY A 129 19.88 -11.98 -7.68
CA GLY A 129 20.98 -12.72 -8.31
C GLY A 129 20.58 -13.32 -9.66
N SER A 130 21.56 -13.51 -10.57
CA SER A 130 21.33 -14.29 -11.79
C SER A 130 21.14 -15.76 -11.43
N GLY A 131 20.08 -16.41 -11.91
CA GLY A 131 19.83 -17.85 -11.76
C GLY A 131 20.75 -18.72 -12.61
N ARG A 132 22.07 -18.54 -12.53
CA ARG A 132 23.06 -19.46 -13.11
C ARG A 132 23.59 -20.38 -12.03
N THR A 133 23.26 -21.67 -12.12
CA THR A 133 24.20 -22.76 -11.79
C THR A 133 25.24 -22.85 -12.88
#